data_AF-A0A2B4RH04-F1
#
_entry.id   AF-A0A2B4RH04-F1
#
_cell.length_a   1.000
_cell.length_b   1.000
_cell.length_c   1.000
_cell.angle_alpha   90.00
_cell.angle_beta   90.00
_cell.angle_gamma   90.00
#
_symmetry.space_group_name_H-M   'P 1'
#
loop_
_entity.id
_entity.type
_entity.pdbx_description
1 polymer ?
#
loop_
_entity_poly.entity_id
_entity_poly.type
_entity_poly.pdbx_seq_one_letter_code
_entity_poly.pdbx_strand_id
1 'polypeptide(L)'
;MREMFSDMPFMYGLLPFVKVVDNFDAEYEYITNEGTLFTFKTNLKSPRYKLITIDFSKPEMLTSNMASEICYPFVQRDESAVNDYHGTKIYDPYVWLEDPDSEGTKAFVEQQNAITMPYLAACETRENFKNRYDRIPYRVSNGYPKSVLRLHKLTGERLMTFPLDIGSIVGYSGKKKDSEGIELDGSHPLYLYGYGGFNISITPSFSVSRIVFMRHLGGIIAIPNLRGGGEYGETWHQAGCFGNKQNVFDDFQYAAIYLSQQKYTSPEKITICGGSNGGLLVGACINQRPDLFGCAVSQVPVMDMLKFHKFTIGHAWTTDYGSPDKEEDFQWLIKLA
;
A
#
# COMPACT_ATOMS: atom_id res chain seq x y z
N MET A 1 -21.13 -2.74 -37.24
CA MET A 1 -20.66 -1.66 -36.33
C MET A 1 -19.24 -1.18 -36.69
N ARG A 2 -18.79 -1.30 -37.96
CA ARG A 2 -17.43 -0.92 -38.40
C ARG A 2 -17.41 0.14 -39.51
N GLU A 3 -18.55 0.75 -39.80
CA GLU A 3 -18.73 1.70 -40.93
C GLU A 3 -19.21 3.11 -40.49
N MET A 4 -19.22 3.42 -39.19
CA MET A 4 -19.76 4.70 -38.69
C MET A 4 -18.72 5.79 -38.37
N PHE A 5 -17.44 5.62 -38.75
CA PHE A 5 -16.37 6.54 -38.35
C PHE A 5 -15.50 7.07 -39.50
N SER A 6 -15.94 7.00 -40.76
CA SER A 6 -15.12 7.43 -41.92
C SER A 6 -15.02 8.95 -42.12
N ASP A 7 -15.90 9.74 -41.50
CA ASP A 7 -16.12 11.14 -41.94
C ASP A 7 -15.70 12.20 -40.90
N MET A 8 -14.95 11.85 -39.85
CA MET A 8 -14.36 12.88 -38.97
C MET A 8 -13.03 13.39 -39.54
N PRO A 9 -12.85 14.70 -39.74
CA PRO A 9 -11.55 15.26 -40.11
C PRO A 9 -10.54 14.98 -39.01
N PHE A 10 -9.52 14.18 -39.31
CA PHE A 10 -8.34 14.00 -38.46
C PHE A 10 -7.67 15.36 -38.24
N MET A 11 -7.79 15.92 -37.03
CA MET A 11 -7.00 17.08 -36.63
C MET A 11 -5.54 16.64 -36.44
N TYR A 12 -4.72 16.87 -37.46
CA TYR A 12 -3.27 16.75 -37.35
C TYR A 12 -2.71 18.02 -36.69
N GLY A 13 -2.32 17.91 -35.42
CA GLY A 13 -1.65 18.95 -34.65
C GLY A 13 -1.77 18.68 -33.15
N LEU A 14 -0.71 18.94 -32.36
CA LEU A 14 -0.83 18.96 -30.91
C LEU A 14 -1.83 20.05 -30.54
N LEU A 15 -2.95 19.65 -29.92
CA LEU A 15 -3.88 20.61 -29.33
C LEU A 15 -3.11 21.46 -28.31
N PRO A 16 -3.22 22.80 -28.34
CA PRO A 16 -2.59 23.64 -27.34
C PRO A 16 -3.10 23.24 -25.95
N PHE A 17 -2.20 22.74 -25.11
CA PHE A 17 -2.52 22.34 -23.74
C PHE A 17 -2.58 23.58 -22.85
N VAL A 18 -3.79 23.96 -22.44
CA VAL A 18 -4.00 25.04 -21.46
C VAL A 18 -4.15 24.40 -20.09
N LYS A 19 -3.16 24.61 -19.22
CA LYS A 19 -3.21 24.18 -17.82
C LYS A 19 -4.21 25.03 -17.06
N VAL A 20 -5.18 24.38 -16.41
CA VAL A 20 -6.22 25.04 -15.61
C VAL A 20 -6.10 24.66 -14.14
N VAL A 21 -5.75 23.41 -13.88
CA VAL A 21 -5.34 22.87 -12.59
C VAL A 21 -4.13 21.99 -12.86
N ASP A 22 -2.99 22.27 -12.23
CA ASP A 22 -1.75 21.51 -12.41
C ASP A 22 -1.11 21.08 -11.08
N ASN A 23 -1.84 21.26 -9.98
CA ASN A 23 -1.49 20.84 -8.64
C ASN A 23 -2.55 19.87 -8.08
N PHE A 24 -2.15 19.01 -7.13
CA PHE A 24 -3.04 18.07 -6.44
C PHE A 24 -3.72 18.74 -5.23
N ASP A 25 -4.22 19.97 -5.39
CA ASP A 25 -4.78 20.77 -4.29
C ASP A 25 -6.20 20.32 -3.88
N ALA A 26 -6.93 19.70 -4.82
CA ALA A 26 -8.28 19.20 -4.63
C ALA A 26 -8.63 18.15 -5.71
N GLU A 27 -9.72 17.44 -5.48
CA GLU A 27 -10.40 16.65 -6.51
C GLU A 27 -11.27 17.58 -7.37
N TYR A 28 -11.25 17.42 -8.68
CA TYR A 28 -12.09 18.15 -9.63
C TYR A 28 -12.79 17.17 -10.56
N GLU A 29 -14.09 17.01 -10.36
CA GLU A 29 -14.97 16.17 -11.18
C GLU A 29 -15.74 17.06 -12.14
N TYR A 30 -15.56 16.89 -13.45
CA TYR A 30 -16.30 17.65 -14.46
C TYR A 30 -17.80 17.31 -14.43
N ILE A 31 -18.65 18.34 -14.45
CA ILE A 31 -20.11 18.19 -14.42
C ILE A 31 -20.74 18.60 -15.75
N THR A 32 -20.49 19.81 -16.23
CA THR A 32 -21.08 20.36 -17.47
C THR A 32 -20.37 21.64 -17.90
N ASN A 33 -20.64 22.15 -19.10
CA ASN A 33 -20.16 23.47 -19.54
C ASN A 33 -21.19 24.21 -20.42
N GLU A 34 -21.14 25.55 -20.38
CA GLU A 34 -21.81 26.44 -21.33
C GLU A 34 -20.76 27.35 -21.97
N GLY A 35 -20.41 27.07 -23.24
CA GLY A 35 -19.32 27.77 -23.92
C GLY A 35 -17.98 27.57 -23.20
N THR A 36 -17.35 28.66 -22.78
CA THR A 36 -16.06 28.64 -22.05
C THR A 36 -16.20 28.47 -20.54
N LEU A 37 -17.43 28.43 -20.00
CA LEU A 37 -17.68 28.26 -18.56
C LEU A 37 -17.90 26.78 -18.23
N PHE A 38 -16.89 26.16 -17.62
CA PHE A 38 -16.91 24.75 -17.23
C PHE A 38 -17.21 24.62 -15.74
N THR A 39 -18.19 23.80 -15.39
CA THR A 39 -18.60 23.54 -14.01
C THR A 39 -18.01 22.23 -13.52
N PHE A 40 -17.39 22.28 -12.34
CA PHE A 40 -16.77 21.14 -11.68
C PHE A 40 -17.35 20.98 -10.27
N LYS A 41 -17.49 19.74 -9.82
CA LYS A 41 -17.64 19.39 -8.42
C LYS A 41 -16.25 19.22 -7.83
N THR A 42 -15.96 19.93 -6.75
CA THR A 42 -14.62 19.91 -6.14
C THR A 42 -14.68 19.93 -4.62
N ASN A 43 -13.71 19.31 -3.97
CA ASN A 43 -13.49 19.45 -2.53
C ASN A 43 -12.56 20.63 -2.17
N LEU A 44 -12.17 21.46 -3.15
CA LEU A 44 -11.34 22.64 -2.95
C LEU A 44 -11.95 23.55 -1.88
N LYS A 45 -11.33 23.58 -0.70
CA LYS A 45 -11.78 24.33 0.49
C LYS A 45 -13.21 23.98 0.93
N SER A 46 -13.73 22.81 0.56
CA SER A 46 -15.05 22.31 0.97
C SER A 46 -15.00 20.80 1.20
N PRO A 47 -14.87 20.32 2.45
CA PRO A 47 -14.84 18.89 2.74
C PRO A 47 -16.16 18.15 2.42
N ARG A 48 -17.23 18.88 2.09
CA ARG A 48 -18.52 18.33 1.62
C ARG A 48 -18.75 18.50 0.12
N TYR A 49 -17.69 18.80 -0.62
CA TYR A 49 -17.72 19.17 -2.03
C TYR A 49 -18.53 20.45 -2.28
N LYS A 50 -18.28 21.11 -3.41
CA LYS A 50 -19.06 22.25 -3.90
C LYS A 50 -18.98 22.28 -5.42
N LEU A 51 -19.89 23.00 -6.06
CA LEU A 51 -19.76 23.32 -7.48
C LEU A 51 -18.95 24.60 -7.64
N ILE A 52 -18.00 24.59 -8.56
CA ILE A 52 -17.28 25.77 -9.03
C ILE A 52 -17.44 25.87 -10.54
N THR A 53 -17.34 27.08 -11.08
CA THR A 53 -17.30 27.31 -12.52
C THR A 53 -16.00 28.00 -12.87
N ILE A 54 -15.32 27.51 -13.90
CA ILE A 54 -14.04 28.02 -14.40
C ILE A 54 -14.26 28.52 -15.82
N ASP A 55 -13.88 29.78 -16.09
CA ASP A 55 -13.88 30.35 -17.43
C ASP A 55 -12.55 30.03 -18.12
N PHE A 56 -12.58 29.13 -19.09
CA PHE A 56 -11.40 28.67 -19.82
C PHE A 56 -10.85 29.74 -20.77
N SER A 57 -11.52 30.89 -20.92
CA SER A 57 -10.96 32.08 -21.56
C SER A 57 -10.05 32.91 -20.63
N LYS A 58 -10.06 32.63 -19.31
CA LYS A 58 -9.32 33.37 -18.27
C LYS A 58 -8.77 32.42 -17.18
N PRO A 59 -7.77 31.58 -17.50
CA PRO A 59 -7.31 30.50 -16.61
C PRO A 59 -6.60 30.97 -15.32
N GLU A 60 -6.19 32.24 -15.21
CA GLU A 60 -5.38 32.75 -14.09
C GLU A 60 -6.14 32.96 -12.75
N MET A 61 -7.48 32.95 -12.76
CA MET A 61 -8.31 33.42 -11.64
C MET A 61 -8.40 32.48 -10.41
N LEU A 62 -7.87 31.25 -10.45
CA LEU A 62 -7.94 30.32 -9.31
C LEU A 62 -6.87 30.56 -8.22
N THR A 63 -5.89 31.42 -8.48
CA THR A 63 -4.71 31.59 -7.62
C THR A 63 -4.88 32.58 -6.46
N SER A 64 -5.99 33.30 -6.34
CA SER A 64 -6.15 34.33 -5.30
C SER A 64 -7.23 33.97 -4.26
N ASN A 65 -6.82 33.27 -3.20
CA ASN A 65 -7.25 33.54 -1.81
C ASN A 65 -6.58 32.56 -0.84
N MET A 66 -5.59 33.06 -0.10
CA MET A 66 -4.71 32.33 0.81
C MET A 66 -5.44 31.77 2.05
N ALA A 67 -5.61 30.46 2.08
CA ALA A 67 -5.49 29.67 3.32
C ALA A 67 -4.08 29.08 3.24
N SER A 68 -3.24 29.28 4.26
CA SER A 68 -1.78 29.02 4.26
C SER A 68 -1.40 27.84 3.38
N GLU A 69 -0.94 28.15 2.17
CA GLU A 69 -0.55 27.19 1.16
C GLU A 69 0.65 26.44 1.71
N ILE A 70 0.55 25.11 1.87
CA ILE A 70 1.71 24.30 2.22
C ILE A 70 2.62 24.32 0.99
N CYS A 71 3.62 25.20 1.01
CA CYS A 71 4.66 25.24 0.00
C CYS A 71 5.68 24.14 0.33
N TYR A 72 5.60 23.02 -0.39
CA TYR A 72 6.59 21.96 -0.27
C TYR A 72 7.97 22.45 -0.74
N PRO A 73 9.06 21.98 -0.10
CA PRO A 73 10.40 22.37 -0.51
C PRO A 73 10.67 21.93 -1.95
N PHE A 74 11.40 22.78 -2.67
CA PHE A 74 11.92 22.41 -3.98
C PHE A 74 12.85 21.20 -3.85
N VAL A 75 12.60 20.15 -4.64
CA VAL A 75 13.46 18.97 -4.68
C VAL A 75 14.44 19.13 -5.84
N GLN A 76 15.72 19.27 -5.51
CA GLN A 76 16.78 19.30 -6.52
C GLN A 76 16.79 18.01 -7.35
N ARG A 77 17.02 18.16 -8.65
CA ARG A 77 17.18 17.05 -9.59
C ARG A 77 18.54 17.18 -10.27
N ASP A 78 19.31 16.10 -10.27
CA ASP A 78 20.54 15.96 -11.05
C ASP A 78 20.27 15.11 -12.29
N GLU A 79 19.86 15.74 -13.39
CA GLU A 79 19.56 15.04 -14.64
C GLU A 79 20.79 14.35 -15.27
N SER A 80 22.00 14.60 -14.75
CA SER A 80 23.23 13.93 -15.21
C SER A 80 23.50 12.59 -14.50
N ALA A 81 22.83 12.34 -13.36
CA ALA A 81 22.99 11.11 -12.60
C ALA A 81 22.39 9.92 -13.36
N VAL A 82 23.26 8.99 -13.78
CA VAL A 82 22.90 7.80 -14.55
C VAL A 82 23.68 6.59 -14.06
N ASN A 83 22.98 5.48 -13.85
CA ASN A 83 23.55 4.18 -13.59
C ASN A 83 23.49 3.34 -14.88
N ASP A 84 24.56 2.61 -15.18
CA ASP A 84 24.60 1.68 -16.31
C ASP A 84 24.57 0.24 -15.77
N TYR A 85 23.46 -0.46 -16.03
CA TYR A 85 23.29 -1.87 -15.70
C TYR A 85 23.31 -2.67 -16.99
N HIS A 86 24.45 -3.30 -17.27
CA HIS A 86 24.63 -4.21 -18.40
C HIS A 86 24.26 -3.58 -19.76
N GLY A 87 24.56 -2.29 -19.94
CA GLY A 87 24.24 -1.51 -21.14
C GLY A 87 22.88 -0.78 -21.07
N THR A 88 22.08 -1.02 -20.03
CA THR A 88 20.82 -0.32 -19.77
C THR A 88 21.05 0.89 -18.88
N LYS A 89 20.77 2.09 -19.41
CA LYS A 89 20.92 3.35 -18.68
C LYS A 89 19.69 3.66 -17.85
N ILE A 90 19.86 3.80 -16.54
CA ILE A 90 18.83 4.16 -15.56
C ILE A 90 19.18 5.52 -14.96
N TYR A 91 18.33 6.52 -15.22
CA TYR A 91 18.51 7.88 -14.69
C TYR A 91 18.06 7.96 -13.24
N ASP A 92 18.86 8.60 -12.40
CA ASP A 92 18.68 8.65 -10.96
C ASP A 92 18.84 10.08 -10.43
N PRO A 93 17.92 10.99 -10.79
CA PRO A 93 18.07 12.41 -10.52
C PRO A 93 18.05 12.77 -9.03
N TYR A 94 17.72 11.82 -8.16
CA TYR A 94 17.61 12.00 -6.73
C TYR A 94 18.72 11.27 -5.94
N VAL A 95 19.76 10.79 -6.61
CA VAL A 95 20.91 10.09 -5.98
C VAL A 95 21.52 10.87 -4.81
N TRP A 96 21.47 12.20 -4.84
CA TRP A 96 21.97 13.04 -3.76
C TRP A 96 21.23 12.84 -2.42
N LEU A 97 19.98 12.34 -2.43
CA LEU A 97 19.19 12.01 -1.24
C LEU A 97 19.66 10.72 -0.55
N GLU A 98 20.48 9.90 -1.20
CA GLU A 98 20.90 8.60 -0.68
C GLU A 98 21.96 8.70 0.41
N ASP A 99 22.68 9.83 0.47
CA ASP A 99 23.58 10.15 1.58
C ASP A 99 22.82 10.96 2.64
N PRO A 100 22.38 10.34 3.76
CA PRO A 100 21.68 11.05 4.83
C PRO A 100 22.60 12.01 5.59
N ASP A 101 23.92 11.87 5.43
CA ASP A 101 24.90 12.72 6.10
C ASP A 101 25.30 13.95 5.29
N SER A 102 24.97 13.99 4.00
CA SER A 102 25.24 15.14 3.14
C SER A 102 24.50 16.39 3.63
N GLU A 103 25.12 17.56 3.42
CA GLU A 103 24.52 18.85 3.76
C GLU A 103 23.20 19.06 3.00
N GLY A 104 23.15 18.64 1.73
CA GLY A 104 21.96 18.74 0.89
C GLY A 104 20.78 17.96 1.48
N THR A 105 20.98 16.67 1.80
CA THR A 105 19.91 15.82 2.35
C THR A 105 19.42 16.34 3.69
N LYS A 106 20.34 16.73 4.59
CA LYS A 106 19.98 17.31 5.90
C LYS A 106 19.14 18.57 5.74
N ALA A 107 19.56 19.50 4.89
CA ALA A 107 18.82 20.74 4.63
C ALA A 107 17.42 20.47 4.04
N PHE A 108 17.30 19.49 3.14
CA PHE A 108 16.01 19.13 2.56
C PHE A 108 15.06 18.47 3.58
N VAL A 109 15.57 17.58 4.43
CA VAL A 109 14.82 16.95 5.52
C VAL A 109 14.36 18.00 6.54
N GLU A 110 15.21 18.97 6.88
CA GLU A 110 14.84 20.09 7.75
C GLU A 110 13.70 20.93 7.17
N GLN A 111 13.71 21.22 5.87
CA GLN A 111 12.61 21.93 5.21
C GLN A 111 11.30 21.14 5.24
N GLN A 112 11.34 19.82 5.02
CA GLN A 112 10.16 18.96 5.16
C GLN A 112 9.64 18.92 6.60
N ASN A 113 10.54 18.86 7.59
CA ASN A 113 10.18 18.87 9.00
C ASN A 113 9.57 20.21 9.43
N ALA A 114 10.04 21.33 8.88
CA ALA A 114 9.50 22.66 9.14
C ALA A 114 8.01 22.79 8.72
N ILE A 115 7.59 22.02 7.72
CA ILE A 115 6.18 21.92 7.31
C ILE A 115 5.42 20.93 8.20
N THR A 116 6.00 19.75 8.42
CA THR A 116 5.32 18.63 9.06
C THR A 116 5.10 18.86 10.56
N MET A 117 6.09 19.40 11.26
CA MET A 117 6.05 19.53 12.72
C MET A 117 4.95 20.46 13.22
N PRO A 118 4.72 21.67 12.64
CA PRO A 118 3.60 22.53 13.01
C PRO A 118 2.25 21.86 12.76
N TYR A 119 2.09 21.17 11.63
CA TYR A 119 0.85 20.45 11.31
C TYR A 119 0.56 19.35 12.34
N LEU A 120 1.56 18.54 12.69
CA LEU A 120 1.39 17.51 13.71
C LEU A 120 1.21 18.09 15.11
N ALA A 121 1.79 19.25 15.42
CA ALA A 121 1.60 19.93 16.71
C ALA A 121 0.19 20.51 16.87
N ALA A 122 -0.45 20.94 15.77
CA ALA A 122 -1.83 21.43 15.76
C ALA A 122 -2.87 20.31 15.90
N CYS A 123 -2.49 19.03 15.80
CA CYS A 123 -3.41 17.91 15.92
C CYS A 123 -3.80 17.69 17.40
N GLU A 124 -4.98 18.17 17.78
CA GLU A 124 -5.56 18.04 19.13
C GLU A 124 -5.62 16.58 19.62
N THR A 125 -5.73 15.62 18.70
CA THR A 125 -5.79 14.19 19.01
C THR A 125 -4.42 13.58 19.31
N ARG A 126 -3.31 14.23 18.93
CA ARG A 126 -1.96 13.68 19.02
C ARG A 126 -1.54 13.40 20.45
N GLU A 127 -1.74 14.35 21.38
CA GLU A 127 -1.40 14.14 22.78
C GLU A 127 -2.25 13.04 23.43
N ASN A 128 -3.53 12.97 23.07
CA ASN A 128 -4.44 11.92 23.56
C ASN A 128 -4.02 10.53 23.09
N PHE A 129 -3.58 10.39 21.83
CA PHE A 129 -3.03 9.14 21.32
C PHE A 129 -1.69 8.80 21.94
N LYS A 130 -0.77 9.76 22.07
CA LYS A 130 0.54 9.56 22.71
C LYS A 130 0.38 9.09 24.16
N ASN A 131 -0.45 9.78 24.94
CA ASN A 131 -0.76 9.42 26.32
C ASN A 131 -1.45 8.05 26.44
N ARG A 132 -2.32 7.66 25.49
CA ARG A 132 -2.91 6.31 25.46
C ARG A 132 -1.86 5.25 25.10
N TYR A 133 -0.99 5.55 24.14
CA TYR A 133 0.05 4.64 23.67
C TYR A 133 1.09 4.37 24.78
N ASP A 134 1.56 5.42 25.46
CA ASP A 134 2.51 5.31 26.59
C ASP A 134 1.90 4.58 27.81
N ARG A 135 0.56 4.60 27.94
CA ARG A 135 -0.19 3.86 28.97
C ARG A 135 -0.49 2.42 28.61
N ILE A 136 -0.26 2.00 27.36
CA ILE A 136 -0.25 0.58 27.01
C ILE A 136 1.12 0.08 27.48
N PRO A 137 1.21 -0.65 28.61
CA PRO A 137 2.49 -1.17 29.05
C PRO A 137 3.09 -1.98 27.90
N TYR A 138 4.35 -1.70 27.57
CA TYR A 138 5.23 -2.47 26.68
C TYR A 138 5.57 -3.84 27.31
N ARG A 139 4.53 -4.49 27.82
CA ARG A 139 4.49 -5.78 28.49
C ARG A 139 3.13 -6.42 28.16
N VAL A 140 2.82 -6.53 26.87
CA VAL A 140 2.05 -7.69 26.45
C VAL A 140 3.06 -8.84 26.41
N SER A 141 3.32 -9.41 27.59
CA SER A 141 3.74 -10.81 27.66
C SER A 141 2.78 -11.58 26.76
N ASN A 142 3.30 -12.39 25.84
CA ASN A 142 2.55 -13.33 25.01
C ASN A 142 1.35 -13.94 25.77
N GLY A 143 0.21 -13.28 25.66
CA GLY A 143 -1.01 -13.60 26.37
C GLY A 143 -1.85 -14.45 25.44
N TYR A 144 -1.47 -15.71 25.30
CA TYR A 144 -2.29 -16.69 24.59
C TYR A 144 -3.61 -16.91 25.33
N PRO A 145 -4.77 -16.88 24.66
CA PRO A 145 -5.84 -17.75 25.08
C PRO A 145 -5.47 -19.21 24.72
N LYS A 146 -5.35 -20.05 25.75
CA LYS A 146 -5.08 -21.49 25.61
C LYS A 146 -6.25 -22.20 24.90
N SER A 147 -5.97 -22.87 23.80
CA SER A 147 -6.83 -23.93 23.22
C SER A 147 -6.04 -25.24 23.14
N VAL A 148 -6.70 -26.37 23.44
CA VAL A 148 -6.11 -27.71 23.73
C VAL A 148 -6.88 -28.77 22.92
N LEU A 149 -6.26 -29.47 21.98
CA LEU A 149 -6.76 -30.68 21.31
C LEU A 149 -6.41 -31.91 22.18
N ARG A 150 -7.27 -32.95 22.26
CA ARG A 150 -7.04 -34.12 23.14
C ARG A 150 -7.19 -35.45 22.40
N LEU A 151 -6.23 -36.35 22.57
CA LEU A 151 -6.20 -37.72 22.04
C LEU A 151 -6.65 -38.74 23.09
N HIS A 152 -7.43 -39.75 22.70
CA HIS A 152 -7.93 -40.85 23.55
C HIS A 152 -7.61 -42.23 22.95
N LYS A 153 -7.48 -43.28 23.77
CA LYS A 153 -7.49 -44.69 23.33
C LYS A 153 -8.85 -45.03 22.73
N LEU A 154 -8.89 -46.04 21.86
CA LEU A 154 -10.14 -46.63 21.34
C LEU A 154 -11.08 -47.18 22.42
N THR A 155 -10.59 -47.41 23.65
CA THR A 155 -11.39 -47.78 24.83
C THR A 155 -11.98 -46.58 25.58
N GLY A 156 -11.71 -45.34 25.15
CA GLY A 156 -12.25 -44.09 25.72
C GLY A 156 -11.35 -43.39 26.75
N GLU A 157 -10.22 -43.98 27.15
CA GLU A 157 -9.29 -43.38 28.11
C GLU A 157 -8.44 -42.27 27.47
N ARG A 158 -8.31 -41.09 28.11
CA ARG A 158 -7.57 -39.93 27.57
C ARG A 158 -6.06 -40.11 27.69
N LEU A 159 -5.33 -39.97 26.58
CA LEU A 159 -3.89 -40.21 26.50
C LEU A 159 -3.03 -38.95 26.51
N MET A 160 -3.34 -37.96 25.68
CA MET A 160 -2.45 -36.80 25.49
C MET A 160 -3.21 -35.58 24.97
N THR A 161 -2.62 -34.40 25.11
CA THR A 161 -3.10 -33.14 24.54
C THR A 161 -2.12 -32.66 23.47
N PHE A 162 -2.62 -32.30 22.28
CA PHE A 162 -1.88 -31.61 21.23
C PHE A 162 -2.48 -30.21 21.05
N PRO A 163 -1.72 -29.15 20.85
CA PRO A 163 -2.27 -27.91 20.32
C PRO A 163 -2.05 -27.85 18.81
N LEU A 164 -3.12 -27.45 18.08
CA LEU A 164 -3.23 -26.94 16.71
C LEU A 164 -3.50 -27.91 15.55
N ASP A 165 -4.50 -27.53 14.74
CA ASP A 165 -4.31 -27.18 13.33
C ASP A 165 -5.44 -26.28 12.79
N ILE A 166 -5.15 -25.64 11.65
CA ILE A 166 -5.74 -24.47 10.98
C ILE A 166 -7.24 -24.63 10.61
N GLY A 167 -8.02 -23.54 10.74
CA GLY A 167 -9.37 -23.41 10.18
C GLY A 167 -10.24 -22.40 10.94
N SER A 168 -10.80 -21.42 10.20
CA SER A 168 -11.80 -20.40 10.59
C SER A 168 -11.54 -19.56 11.86
N ILE A 169 -11.69 -18.23 11.74
CA ILE A 169 -11.85 -17.38 12.92
C ILE A 169 -13.26 -17.66 13.49
N VAL A 170 -13.33 -18.57 14.46
CA VAL A 170 -14.50 -18.75 15.33
C VAL A 170 -14.05 -18.56 16.78
N GLY A 171 -14.58 -17.52 17.42
CA GLY A 171 -14.79 -17.47 18.86
C GLY A 171 -13.65 -16.93 19.73
N TYR A 172 -13.68 -15.62 20.02
CA TYR A 172 -13.16 -15.09 21.30
C TYR A 172 -14.22 -14.31 22.07
N SER A 173 -15.19 -15.07 22.56
CA SER A 173 -15.81 -15.02 23.90
C SER A 173 -16.85 -16.14 23.89
N GLY A 174 -17.27 -16.69 25.04
CA GLY A 174 -18.31 -17.72 25.13
C GLY A 174 -19.71 -17.28 24.66
N LYS A 175 -19.82 -16.33 23.72
CA LYS A 175 -21.03 -15.99 22.98
C LYS A 175 -20.76 -16.26 21.50
N LYS A 176 -21.47 -17.27 20.98
CA LYS A 176 -21.47 -17.79 19.61
C LYS A 176 -21.92 -16.76 18.53
N LYS A 177 -21.99 -15.46 18.86
CA LYS A 177 -22.75 -14.46 18.10
C LYS A 177 -21.92 -13.54 17.20
N ASP A 178 -20.60 -13.56 17.30
CA ASP A 178 -19.75 -12.52 16.65
C ASP A 178 -19.07 -12.97 15.35
N SER A 179 -19.24 -14.23 14.89
CA SER A 179 -18.61 -14.74 13.65
C SER A 179 -19.52 -15.53 12.72
N GLU A 180 -20.77 -15.80 13.09
CA GLU A 180 -21.72 -16.60 12.29
C GLU A 180 -22.79 -15.73 11.57
N GLY A 181 -22.56 -14.43 11.39
CA GLY A 181 -23.60 -13.50 10.92
C GLY A 181 -23.16 -12.28 10.12
N ILE A 182 -21.97 -12.28 9.50
CA ILE A 182 -21.62 -11.22 8.55
C ILE A 182 -22.35 -11.48 7.22
N GLU A 183 -23.10 -10.49 6.73
CA GLU A 183 -23.73 -10.58 5.42
C GLU A 183 -22.68 -10.39 4.33
N LEU A 184 -22.54 -11.37 3.42
CA LEU A 184 -21.60 -11.28 2.31
C LEU A 184 -22.24 -10.51 1.14
N ASP A 185 -22.31 -9.19 1.28
CA ASP A 185 -22.90 -8.26 0.32
C ASP A 185 -21.85 -7.40 -0.40
N GLY A 186 -20.56 -7.59 -0.08
CA GLY A 186 -19.43 -6.81 -0.60
C GLY A 186 -19.24 -5.47 0.09
N SER A 187 -19.96 -5.17 1.16
CA SER A 187 -19.96 -3.83 1.76
C SER A 187 -18.87 -3.62 2.82
N HIS A 188 -18.24 -4.67 3.34
CA HIS A 188 -17.31 -4.55 4.47
C HIS A 188 -15.97 -3.94 4.08
N PRO A 189 -15.40 -3.03 4.89
CA PRO A 189 -14.01 -2.60 4.72
C PRO A 189 -13.07 -3.77 5.01
N LEU A 190 -12.08 -3.98 4.15
CA LEU A 190 -11.18 -5.12 4.25
C LEU A 190 -9.72 -4.69 4.41
N TYR A 191 -9.04 -5.28 5.39
CA TYR A 191 -7.61 -5.14 5.62
C TYR A 191 -6.89 -6.42 5.19
N LEU A 192 -6.21 -6.34 4.06
CA LEU A 192 -5.45 -7.44 3.46
C LEU A 192 -3.96 -7.28 3.79
N TYR A 193 -3.42 -8.17 4.61
CA TYR A 193 -2.01 -8.14 5.02
C TYR A 193 -1.19 -9.24 4.33
N GLY A 194 0.00 -8.88 3.83
CA GLY A 194 0.91 -9.84 3.18
C GLY A 194 2.38 -9.59 3.48
N TYR A 195 3.19 -10.63 3.29
CA TYR A 195 4.65 -10.56 3.34
C TYR A 195 5.30 -11.25 2.13
N GLY A 196 5.31 -12.59 2.07
CA GLY A 196 5.71 -13.35 0.88
C GLY A 196 7.21 -13.26 0.52
N GLY A 197 8.07 -13.88 1.34
CA GLY A 197 9.51 -13.90 1.08
C GLY A 197 10.31 -14.39 2.28
N PHE A 198 11.61 -14.65 2.06
CA PHE A 198 12.59 -14.94 3.11
C PHE A 198 12.24 -16.14 3.99
N ASN A 199 11.46 -17.10 3.47
CA ASN A 199 10.98 -18.28 4.20
C ASN A 199 10.19 -17.92 5.48
N ILE A 200 9.63 -16.71 5.56
CA ILE A 200 8.88 -16.25 6.73
C ILE A 200 7.44 -16.76 6.64
N SER A 201 7.04 -17.58 7.61
CA SER A 201 5.66 -18.05 7.75
C SER A 201 4.81 -17.06 8.55
N ILE A 202 3.70 -16.59 7.98
CA ILE A 202 2.76 -15.72 8.68
C ILE A 202 1.75 -16.57 9.45
N THR A 203 1.99 -16.74 10.75
CA THR A 203 1.11 -17.50 11.64
C THR A 203 0.06 -16.61 12.30
N PRO A 204 -1.09 -17.18 12.72
CA PRO A 204 -2.10 -16.45 13.47
C PRO A 204 -1.49 -15.80 14.72
N SER A 205 -1.68 -14.48 14.85
CA SER A 205 -1.16 -13.69 15.96
C SER A 205 -2.22 -12.73 16.49
N PHE A 206 -2.18 -12.46 17.79
CA PHE A 206 -3.08 -11.53 18.44
C PHE A 206 -2.69 -10.08 18.13
N SER A 207 -3.67 -9.25 17.80
CA SER A 207 -3.47 -7.82 17.58
C SER A 207 -4.69 -7.04 18.06
N VAL A 208 -4.46 -6.12 19.02
CA VAL A 208 -5.50 -5.24 19.56
C VAL A 208 -6.07 -4.33 18.45
N SER A 209 -5.21 -3.80 17.57
CA SER A 209 -5.66 -2.93 16.48
C SER A 209 -6.56 -3.66 15.49
N ARG A 210 -6.26 -4.91 15.15
CA ARG A 210 -7.13 -5.75 14.29
C ARG A 210 -8.47 -6.03 14.95
N ILE A 211 -8.51 -6.27 16.26
CA ILE A 211 -9.76 -6.46 17.00
C ILE A 211 -10.60 -5.18 17.00
N VAL A 212 -9.98 -4.02 17.18
CA VAL A 212 -10.67 -2.73 17.12
C VAL A 212 -11.27 -2.52 15.72
N PHE A 213 -10.50 -2.80 14.66
CA PHE A 213 -10.97 -2.73 13.28
C PHE A 213 -12.18 -3.64 13.04
N MET A 214 -12.10 -4.91 13.43
CA MET A 214 -13.22 -5.85 13.25
C MET A 214 -14.46 -5.44 14.06
N ARG A 215 -14.30 -5.12 15.35
CA ARG A 215 -15.45 -4.88 16.25
C ARG A 215 -16.10 -3.51 16.11
N HIS A 216 -15.32 -2.48 15.81
CA HIS A 216 -15.81 -1.10 15.81
C HIS A 216 -15.99 -0.51 14.42
N LEU A 217 -15.32 -1.09 13.40
CA LEU A 217 -15.43 -0.63 12.02
C LEU A 217 -16.12 -1.67 11.11
N GLY A 218 -16.59 -2.79 11.69
CA GLY A 218 -17.21 -3.87 10.93
C GLY A 218 -16.27 -4.48 9.88
N GLY A 219 -14.96 -4.35 10.08
CA GLY A 219 -13.98 -4.69 9.07
C GLY A 219 -13.58 -6.16 9.04
N ILE A 220 -13.08 -6.61 7.90
CA ILE A 220 -12.59 -7.97 7.69
C ILE A 220 -11.06 -7.94 7.65
N ILE A 221 -10.41 -8.88 8.35
CA ILE A 221 -8.96 -9.10 8.24
C ILE A 221 -8.72 -10.33 7.38
N ALA A 222 -7.94 -10.19 6.32
CA ALA A 222 -7.47 -11.28 5.49
C ALA A 222 -5.94 -11.33 5.49
N ILE A 223 -5.39 -12.54 5.64
CA ILE A 223 -3.94 -12.78 5.69
C ILE A 223 -3.64 -14.01 4.83
N PRO A 224 -3.49 -13.86 3.50
CA PRO A 224 -3.09 -14.95 2.64
C PRO A 224 -1.64 -15.36 2.92
N ASN A 225 -1.40 -16.66 2.99
CA ASN A 225 -0.07 -17.24 3.10
C ASN A 225 0.54 -17.38 1.70
N LEU A 226 1.25 -16.34 1.27
CA LEU A 226 1.78 -16.19 -0.09
C LEU A 226 3.00 -17.08 -0.33
N ARG A 227 3.26 -17.45 -1.60
CA ARG A 227 4.56 -18.02 -2.01
C ARG A 227 5.69 -17.06 -1.63
N GLY A 228 6.91 -17.60 -1.50
CA GLY A 228 8.03 -16.92 -0.88
C GLY A 228 8.06 -17.04 0.66
N GLY A 229 6.91 -17.30 1.30
CA GLY A 229 6.85 -17.66 2.71
C GLY A 229 7.31 -19.10 2.97
N GLY A 230 7.33 -19.49 4.25
CA GLY A 230 7.78 -20.81 4.71
C GLY A 230 6.66 -21.78 5.07
N GLU A 231 5.40 -21.44 4.79
CA GLU A 231 4.22 -22.18 5.27
C GLU A 231 4.18 -23.64 4.78
N TYR A 232 4.67 -23.90 3.57
CA TYR A 232 4.75 -25.24 2.99
C TYR A 232 6.20 -25.68 2.72
N GLY A 233 7.16 -25.08 3.43
CA GLY A 233 8.58 -25.41 3.32
C GLY A 233 9.28 -24.83 2.09
N GLU A 234 10.47 -25.36 1.81
CA GLU A 234 11.42 -24.77 0.84
C GLU A 234 10.86 -24.60 -0.57
N THR A 235 10.03 -25.52 -1.05
CA THR A 235 9.44 -25.41 -2.39
C THR A 235 8.48 -24.22 -2.50
N TRP A 236 7.80 -23.86 -1.42
CA TRP A 236 6.93 -22.69 -1.35
C TRP A 236 7.72 -21.39 -1.31
N HIS A 237 8.84 -21.39 -0.58
CA HIS A 237 9.78 -20.28 -0.51
C HIS A 237 10.42 -20.01 -1.88
N GLN A 238 11.02 -21.03 -2.51
CA GLN A 238 11.68 -20.89 -3.81
C GLN A 238 10.72 -20.46 -4.93
N ALA A 239 9.45 -20.86 -4.85
CA ALA A 239 8.42 -20.45 -5.81
C ALA A 239 8.08 -18.95 -5.77
N GLY A 240 8.60 -18.20 -4.79
CA GLY A 240 8.48 -16.75 -4.67
C GLY A 240 9.83 -16.03 -4.53
N CYS A 241 10.93 -16.61 -5.02
CA CYS A 241 12.26 -16.00 -5.02
C CYS A 241 12.78 -15.70 -6.43
N PHE A 242 13.79 -14.83 -6.56
CA PHE A 242 14.47 -14.51 -7.82
C PHE A 242 13.48 -14.18 -8.95
N GLY A 243 13.68 -14.73 -10.15
CA GLY A 243 12.77 -14.55 -11.29
C GLY A 243 11.32 -15.01 -11.05
N ASN A 244 11.05 -15.77 -9.98
CA ASN A 244 9.70 -16.17 -9.59
C ASN A 244 9.00 -15.17 -8.66
N LYS A 245 9.63 -14.03 -8.30
CA LYS A 245 9.06 -13.08 -7.32
C LYS A 245 7.69 -12.54 -7.73
N GLN A 246 7.40 -12.46 -9.04
CA GLN A 246 6.08 -12.07 -9.56
C GLN A 246 4.94 -12.94 -9.02
N ASN A 247 5.19 -14.24 -8.78
CA ASN A 247 4.20 -15.15 -8.19
C ASN A 247 3.65 -14.67 -6.85
N VAL A 248 4.48 -13.97 -6.05
CA VAL A 248 4.07 -13.44 -4.74
C VAL A 248 3.06 -12.30 -4.92
N PHE A 249 3.31 -11.42 -5.88
CA PHE A 249 2.40 -10.31 -6.20
C PHE A 249 1.10 -10.84 -6.80
N ASP A 250 1.19 -11.85 -7.68
CA ASP A 250 0.03 -12.52 -8.26
C ASP A 250 -0.83 -13.18 -7.17
N ASP A 251 -0.24 -13.95 -6.25
CA ASP A 251 -0.96 -14.59 -5.15
C ASP A 251 -1.75 -13.57 -4.32
N PHE A 252 -1.14 -12.41 -4.05
CA PHE A 252 -1.76 -11.36 -3.25
C PHE A 252 -2.89 -10.65 -3.99
N GLN A 253 -2.71 -10.37 -5.28
CA GLN A 253 -3.77 -9.82 -6.14
C GLN A 253 -4.92 -10.81 -6.30
N TYR A 254 -4.64 -12.11 -6.47
CA TYR A 254 -5.67 -13.15 -6.51
C TYR A 254 -6.43 -13.26 -5.19
N ALA A 255 -5.78 -13.07 -4.04
CA ALA A 255 -6.48 -13.00 -2.76
C ALA A 255 -7.49 -11.83 -2.73
N ALA A 256 -7.11 -10.65 -3.21
CA ALA A 256 -8.02 -9.49 -3.29
C ALA A 256 -9.20 -9.73 -4.27
N ILE A 257 -8.93 -10.33 -5.43
CA ILE A 257 -9.94 -10.71 -6.42
C ILE A 257 -10.92 -11.72 -5.80
N TYR A 258 -10.40 -12.77 -5.15
CA TYR A 258 -11.21 -13.79 -4.49
C TYR A 258 -12.13 -13.17 -3.44
N LEU A 259 -11.59 -12.31 -2.56
CA LEU A 259 -12.37 -11.67 -1.49
C LEU A 259 -13.49 -10.79 -2.05
N SER A 260 -13.25 -10.09 -3.16
CA SER A 260 -14.28 -9.29 -3.84
C SER A 260 -15.34 -10.16 -4.51
N GLN A 261 -14.93 -11.24 -5.20
CA GLN A 261 -15.84 -12.16 -5.88
C GLN A 261 -16.74 -12.92 -4.90
N GLN A 262 -16.21 -13.30 -3.74
CA GLN A 262 -16.96 -13.94 -2.66
C GLN A 262 -17.80 -12.97 -1.82
N LYS A 263 -17.89 -11.69 -2.24
CA LYS A 263 -18.71 -10.65 -1.60
C LYS A 263 -18.34 -10.39 -0.13
N TYR A 264 -17.07 -10.59 0.25
CA TYR A 264 -16.57 -10.07 1.52
C TYR A 264 -16.43 -8.55 1.47
N THR A 265 -16.01 -8.00 0.32
CA THR A 265 -15.70 -6.58 0.12
C THR A 265 -15.89 -6.19 -1.35
N SER A 266 -15.63 -4.93 -1.68
CA SER A 266 -15.42 -4.40 -3.03
C SER A 266 -14.02 -3.76 -3.15
N PRO A 267 -13.45 -3.62 -4.37
CA PRO A 267 -12.09 -3.10 -4.57
C PRO A 267 -11.82 -1.76 -3.87
N GLU A 268 -12.74 -0.82 -3.95
CA GLU A 268 -12.65 0.51 -3.32
C GLU A 268 -12.65 0.47 -1.79
N LYS A 269 -12.94 -0.68 -1.19
CA LYS A 269 -12.92 -0.92 0.26
C LYS A 269 -11.78 -1.83 0.72
N ILE A 270 -10.92 -2.28 -0.20
CA ILE A 270 -9.73 -3.05 0.15
C ILE A 270 -8.59 -2.10 0.50
N THR A 271 -8.09 -2.24 1.72
CA THR A 271 -6.81 -1.71 2.17
C THR A 271 -5.77 -2.82 2.13
N ILE A 272 -4.71 -2.67 1.33
CA ILE A 272 -3.55 -3.56 1.38
C ILE A 272 -2.47 -3.01 2.31
N CYS A 273 -1.84 -3.89 3.08
CA CYS A 273 -0.77 -3.51 4.00
C CYS A 273 0.35 -4.54 4.03
N GLY A 274 1.59 -4.05 4.09
CA GLY A 274 2.78 -4.87 4.27
C GLY A 274 3.97 -4.02 4.69
N GLY A 275 4.92 -4.64 5.40
CA GLY A 275 6.13 -3.97 5.87
C GLY A 275 7.41 -4.64 5.39
N SER A 276 8.49 -3.88 5.20
CA SER A 276 9.77 -4.39 4.67
C SER A 276 9.58 -5.03 3.28
N ASN A 277 9.81 -6.33 3.10
CA ASN A 277 9.44 -7.06 1.88
C ASN A 277 7.93 -6.99 1.58
N GLY A 278 7.08 -6.95 2.62
CA GLY A 278 5.64 -6.68 2.44
C GLY A 278 5.37 -5.26 1.92
N GLY A 279 6.28 -4.31 2.14
CA GLY A 279 6.19 -2.97 1.59
C GLY A 279 6.49 -2.95 0.08
N LEU A 280 7.48 -3.75 -0.37
CA LEU A 280 7.70 -4.06 -1.79
C LEU A 280 6.45 -4.69 -2.42
N LEU A 281 5.88 -5.70 -1.77
CA LEU A 281 4.63 -6.35 -2.19
C LEU A 281 3.52 -5.32 -2.43
N VAL A 282 3.29 -4.42 -1.48
CA VAL A 282 2.28 -3.36 -1.62
C VAL A 282 2.60 -2.44 -2.80
N GLY A 283 3.86 -1.99 -2.93
CA GLY A 283 4.30 -1.13 -4.03
C GLY A 283 4.12 -1.77 -5.41
N ALA A 284 4.55 -3.02 -5.56
CA ALA A 284 4.37 -3.79 -6.79
C ALA A 284 2.89 -3.95 -7.15
N CYS A 285 2.03 -4.29 -6.18
CA CYS A 285 0.60 -4.47 -6.42
C CYS A 285 -0.11 -3.18 -6.86
N ILE A 286 0.20 -2.03 -6.26
CA ILE A 286 -0.43 -0.76 -6.70
C ILE A 286 0.09 -0.27 -8.05
N ASN A 287 1.33 -0.59 -8.41
CA ASN A 287 1.86 -0.26 -9.74
C ASN A 287 1.23 -1.15 -10.83
N GLN A 288 1.02 -2.44 -10.53
CA GLN A 288 0.49 -3.41 -11.49
C GLN A 288 -1.03 -3.37 -11.63
N ARG A 289 -1.75 -3.26 -10.51
CA ARG A 289 -3.22 -3.38 -10.41
C ARG A 289 -3.83 -2.38 -9.42
N PRO A 290 -3.68 -1.07 -9.67
CA PRO A 290 -4.26 -0.04 -8.79
C PRO A 290 -5.80 -0.13 -8.71
N ASP A 291 -6.45 -0.72 -9.72
CA ASP A 291 -7.90 -0.93 -9.78
C ASP A 291 -8.44 -1.88 -8.70
N LEU A 292 -7.59 -2.69 -8.07
CA LEU A 292 -8.00 -3.69 -7.08
C LEU A 292 -8.09 -3.15 -5.65
N PHE A 293 -7.61 -1.92 -5.38
CA PHE A 293 -7.39 -1.44 -4.02
C PHE A 293 -7.86 0.00 -3.83
N GLY A 294 -8.60 0.27 -2.76
CA GLY A 294 -9.00 1.62 -2.35
C GLY A 294 -7.96 2.33 -1.49
N CYS A 295 -7.07 1.57 -0.83
CA CYS A 295 -6.02 2.13 0.01
C CYS A 295 -4.79 1.21 0.07
N ALA A 296 -3.60 1.80 0.19
CA ALA A 296 -2.33 1.09 0.33
C ALA A 296 -1.51 1.65 1.48
N VAL A 297 -1.05 0.77 2.37
CA VAL A 297 -0.20 1.09 3.51
C VAL A 297 1.11 0.33 3.37
N SER A 298 2.12 0.99 2.79
CA SER A 298 3.46 0.42 2.61
C SER A 298 4.39 0.90 3.73
N GLN A 299 4.85 -0.01 4.58
CA GLN A 299 5.65 0.33 5.76
C GLN A 299 7.12 -0.02 5.54
N VAL A 300 8.03 0.93 5.77
CA VAL A 300 9.50 0.74 5.62
C VAL A 300 9.89 -0.10 4.39
N PRO A 301 9.41 0.25 3.18
CA PRO A 301 9.48 -0.64 2.02
C PRO A 301 10.87 -0.70 1.39
N VAL A 302 11.16 -1.83 0.75
CA VAL A 302 12.25 -1.96 -0.24
C VAL A 302 11.67 -1.58 -1.60
N MET A 303 11.92 -0.35 -2.07
CA MET A 303 11.31 0.16 -3.31
C MET A 303 12.27 0.19 -4.49
N ASP A 304 13.53 0.54 -4.26
CA ASP A 304 14.54 0.54 -5.31
C ASP A 304 15.20 -0.85 -5.43
N MET A 305 14.64 -1.68 -6.30
CA MET A 305 15.11 -3.05 -6.52
C MET A 305 16.45 -3.13 -7.26
N LEU A 306 16.99 -2.00 -7.74
CA LEU A 306 18.28 -1.93 -8.45
C LEU A 306 19.43 -1.47 -7.55
N LYS A 307 19.13 -0.83 -6.42
CA LYS A 307 20.14 -0.35 -5.47
C LYS A 307 19.97 -0.87 -4.04
N PHE A 308 18.92 -1.62 -3.71
CA PHE A 308 18.69 -2.12 -2.34
C PHE A 308 19.94 -2.78 -1.72
N HIS A 309 20.73 -3.51 -2.53
CA HIS A 309 21.91 -4.25 -2.07
C HIS A 309 23.07 -3.36 -1.64
N LYS A 310 23.08 -2.09 -2.08
CA LYS A 310 24.10 -1.10 -1.74
C LYS A 310 23.91 -0.47 -0.35
N PHE A 311 22.70 -0.58 0.22
CA PHE A 311 22.36 0.09 1.48
C PHE A 311 22.33 -0.86 2.66
N THR A 312 23.01 -0.48 3.74
CA THR A 312 22.95 -1.17 5.04
C THR A 312 23.19 -2.69 4.93
N ILE A 313 22.20 -3.51 5.28
CA ILE A 313 22.23 -4.98 5.23
C ILE A 313 21.62 -5.54 3.94
N GLY A 314 21.24 -4.69 2.98
CA GLY A 314 20.52 -5.10 1.77
C GLY A 314 21.26 -6.13 0.92
N HIS A 315 22.60 -6.15 0.96
CA HIS A 315 23.41 -7.17 0.30
C HIS A 315 23.03 -8.60 0.71
N ALA A 316 22.57 -8.82 1.95
CA ALA A 316 22.13 -10.13 2.42
C ALA A 316 20.80 -10.57 1.79
N TRP A 317 19.99 -9.64 1.27
CA TRP A 317 18.69 -9.95 0.68
C TRP A 317 18.80 -10.41 -0.78
N THR A 318 20.00 -10.35 -1.37
CA THR A 318 20.28 -10.90 -2.71
C THR A 318 20.04 -12.42 -2.78
N THR A 319 19.96 -13.11 -1.63
CA THR A 319 19.58 -14.53 -1.55
C THR A 319 18.10 -14.79 -1.84
N ASP A 320 17.24 -13.78 -1.77
CA ASP A 320 15.79 -13.88 -2.06
C ASP A 320 15.42 -13.15 -3.36
N TYR A 321 16.04 -12.00 -3.61
CA TYR A 321 15.73 -11.14 -4.77
C TYR A 321 16.62 -11.40 -6.00
N GLY A 322 17.84 -11.86 -5.80
CA GLY A 322 18.92 -11.73 -6.80
C GLY A 322 19.73 -10.45 -6.63
N SER A 323 20.77 -10.27 -7.44
CA SER A 323 21.64 -9.10 -7.43
C SER A 323 21.56 -8.34 -8.76
N PRO A 324 21.23 -7.03 -8.77
CA PRO A 324 21.25 -6.20 -9.97
C PRO A 324 22.60 -6.22 -10.72
N ASP A 325 23.69 -6.53 -10.03
CA ASP A 325 25.03 -6.62 -10.62
C ASP A 325 25.22 -7.89 -11.47
N LYS A 326 24.25 -8.81 -11.49
CA LYS A 326 24.20 -9.98 -12.38
C LYS A 326 23.18 -9.72 -13.47
N GLU A 327 23.59 -9.90 -14.73
CA GLU A 327 22.73 -9.60 -15.89
C GLU A 327 21.43 -10.40 -15.87
N GLU A 328 21.50 -11.70 -15.54
CA GLU A 328 20.31 -12.54 -15.43
C GLU A 328 19.30 -11.98 -14.41
N ASP A 329 19.79 -11.61 -13.22
CA ASP A 329 18.95 -11.12 -12.13
C ASP A 329 18.38 -9.72 -12.42
N PHE A 330 19.19 -8.87 -13.07
CA PHE A 330 18.77 -7.54 -13.50
C PHE A 330 17.51 -7.58 -14.38
N GLN A 331 17.41 -8.54 -15.30
CA GLN A 331 16.30 -8.66 -16.25
C GLN A 331 14.93 -8.87 -15.59
N TRP A 332 14.86 -9.43 -14.38
CA TRP A 332 13.62 -9.47 -13.62
C TRP A 332 13.50 -8.34 -12.61
N LEU A 333 14.59 -7.91 -11.98
CA LEU A 333 14.55 -6.82 -11.00
C LEU A 333 14.08 -5.49 -11.61
N ILE A 334 14.47 -5.20 -12.85
CA ILE A 334 14.01 -4.00 -13.57
C ILE A 334 12.50 -3.99 -13.83
N LYS A 335 11.83 -5.15 -13.82
CA LYS A 335 10.37 -5.24 -13.97
C LYS A 335 9.62 -4.98 -12.67
N LEU A 336 10.35 -4.98 -11.55
CA LEU A 336 9.83 -4.70 -10.22
C LEU A 336 10.10 -3.25 -9.78
N ALA A 337 10.99 -2.56 -10.49
CA ALA A 337 11.44 -1.19 -10.23
C ALA A 337 10.45 -0.14 -10.75
#